data_AF-A0A957Z258-F1
#
_entry.id   AF-A0A957Z258-F1
#
_cell.length_a   1.000
_cell.length_b   1.000
_cell.length_c   1.000
_cell.angle_alpha   90.00
_cell.angle_beta   90.00
_cell.angle_gamma   90.00
#
_symmetry.space_group_name_H-M   'P 1'
#
loop_
_entity.id
_entity.type
_entity.pdbx_description
1 polymer ?
#
loop_
_entity_poly.entity_id
_entity_poly.type
_entity_poly.pdbx_seq_one_letter_code
_entity_poly.pdbx_strand_id
1 'polypeptide(L)'
;DIFDIFLTGMVLANEFTINTANGPMTLPAGFNVNQPAGVQPAEMIRINTNIKGDLCSPVPSRLGVLGGDACGFPNGRRLADDVIEIELLAVAGAAYNVLDGRDTDFSFNPAFIAVLDDGLDSNDMGFRPGFPYVSQAQSGQSHFHQNPVMTYFLPLLRNMSFNVQELPIRVQDKPLQTAGAGALLLLPALAWVARRRQD
;
A
#
# COMPACT_ATOMS: atom_id res chain seq x y z
N ASP A 1 14.05 -21.68 1.04
CA ASP A 1 12.97 -20.67 1.02
C ASP A 1 12.95 -19.95 -0.33
N ILE A 2 13.57 -18.77 -0.50
CA ILE A 2 13.40 -17.98 -1.73
C ILE A 2 13.96 -18.66 -2.97
N PHE A 3 15.06 -19.42 -2.81
CA PHE A 3 15.59 -20.29 -3.85
C PHE A 3 14.57 -21.34 -4.29
N ASP A 4 13.79 -21.90 -3.37
CA ASP A 4 12.78 -22.90 -3.70
C ASP A 4 11.55 -22.25 -4.34
N ILE A 5 11.16 -21.06 -3.87
CA ILE A 5 10.05 -20.30 -4.44
C ILE A 5 10.31 -19.94 -5.92
N PHE A 6 11.49 -19.39 -6.22
CA PHE A 6 11.77 -18.82 -7.54
C PHE A 6 12.56 -19.76 -8.46
N LEU A 7 13.56 -20.49 -7.96
CA LEU A 7 14.51 -21.21 -8.82
C LEU A 7 14.08 -22.66 -9.09
N THR A 8 13.80 -23.44 -8.04
CA THR A 8 13.60 -24.90 -8.16
C THR A 8 12.14 -25.33 -8.06
N GLY A 9 11.24 -24.51 -7.53
CA GLY A 9 9.88 -24.89 -7.19
C GLY A 9 9.78 -25.49 -5.78
N MET A 10 8.59 -25.43 -5.20
CA MET A 10 8.32 -25.77 -3.80
C MET A 10 7.80 -27.20 -3.65
N VAL A 11 8.45 -27.93 -2.75
CA VAL A 11 7.97 -29.16 -2.11
C VAL A 11 8.04 -28.92 -0.61
N LEU A 12 7.02 -29.37 0.11
CA LEU A 12 6.99 -29.18 1.56
C LEU A 12 8.03 -30.10 2.23
N ALA A 13 8.97 -29.54 2.97
CA ALA A 13 9.87 -30.31 3.84
C ALA A 13 9.15 -30.80 5.10
N ASN A 14 8.22 -29.99 5.62
CA ASN A 14 7.43 -30.27 6.82
C ASN A 14 5.93 -30.06 6.55
N GLU A 15 5.08 -30.54 7.46
CA GLU A 15 3.65 -30.33 7.36
C GLU A 15 3.29 -28.83 7.37
N PHE A 16 2.29 -28.46 6.57
CA PHE A 16 1.86 -27.07 6.43
C PHE A 16 0.34 -26.96 6.45
N THR A 17 -0.19 -26.10 7.30
CA THR A 17 -1.64 -25.93 7.45
C THR A 17 -2.12 -24.70 6.69
N ILE A 18 -3.09 -24.93 5.79
CA ILE A 18 -3.78 -23.89 5.02
C ILE A 18 -5.21 -23.71 5.55
N ASN A 19 -5.72 -22.49 5.44
CA ASN A 19 -7.10 -22.15 5.74
C ASN A 19 -7.93 -22.37 4.47
N THR A 20 -8.89 -23.29 4.53
CA THR A 20 -9.82 -23.57 3.42
C THR A 20 -11.24 -23.17 3.80
N ALA A 21 -12.15 -23.13 2.83
CA ALA A 21 -13.57 -22.84 3.09
C ALA A 21 -14.22 -23.85 4.05
N ASN A 22 -13.70 -25.09 4.08
CA ASN A 22 -14.19 -26.18 4.92
C ASN A 22 -13.43 -26.29 6.26
N GLY A 23 -12.55 -25.33 6.56
CA GLY A 23 -11.72 -25.29 7.77
C GLY A 23 -10.21 -25.48 7.48
N PRO A 24 -9.37 -25.55 8.53
CA PRO A 24 -7.94 -25.78 8.37
C PRO A 24 -7.66 -27.16 7.76
N MET A 25 -6.77 -27.21 6.77
CA MET A 25 -6.31 -28.43 6.12
C MET A 25 -4.78 -28.51 6.20
N THR A 26 -4.25 -29.61 6.73
CA THR A 26 -2.80 -29.84 6.80
C THR A 26 -2.33 -30.64 5.59
N LEU A 27 -1.37 -30.09 4.87
CA LEU A 27 -0.68 -30.74 3.77
C LEU A 27 0.51 -31.53 4.34
N PRO A 28 0.72 -32.77 3.89
CA PRO A 28 1.81 -33.61 4.41
C PRO A 28 3.18 -33.13 3.90
N ALA A 29 4.24 -33.49 4.62
CA ALA A 29 5.60 -33.39 4.11
C ALA A 29 5.75 -34.18 2.79
N GLY A 30 6.56 -33.67 1.87
CA GLY A 30 6.73 -34.18 0.52
C GLY A 30 5.63 -33.78 -0.47
N PHE A 31 4.62 -33.01 -0.03
CA PHE A 31 3.59 -32.52 -0.94
C PHE A 31 4.20 -31.58 -1.99
N ASN A 32 3.97 -31.92 -3.26
CA ASN A 32 4.43 -31.12 -4.39
C ASN A 32 3.48 -29.94 -4.61
N VAL A 33 3.97 -28.73 -4.31
CA VAL A 33 3.17 -27.51 -4.46
C VAL A 33 3.24 -27.02 -5.91
N ASN A 34 4.45 -26.88 -6.46
CA ASN A 34 4.67 -26.38 -7.82
C ASN A 34 6.06 -26.76 -8.42
N GLN A 35 6.62 -27.91 -8.05
CA GLN A 35 7.90 -28.43 -8.55
C GLN A 35 7.68 -29.61 -9.53
N PRO A 36 7.39 -29.37 -10.82
CA PRO A 36 7.22 -30.44 -11.80
C PRO A 36 8.53 -31.20 -12.07
N ALA A 37 8.44 -32.50 -12.34
CA ALA A 37 9.60 -33.33 -12.64
C ALA A 37 10.19 -33.03 -14.03
N GLY A 38 11.52 -33.11 -14.14
CA GLY A 38 12.23 -32.99 -15.43
C GLY A 38 12.32 -31.58 -16.00
N VAL A 39 12.01 -30.54 -15.21
CA VAL A 39 12.21 -29.14 -15.60
C VAL A 39 13.59 -28.64 -15.20
N GLN A 40 14.16 -27.75 -16.00
CA GLN A 40 15.35 -26.99 -15.61
C GLN A 40 14.99 -25.92 -14.58
N PRO A 41 15.79 -25.74 -13.52
CA PRO A 41 15.65 -24.60 -12.64
C PRO A 41 15.80 -23.29 -13.43
N ALA A 42 14.91 -22.34 -13.16
CA ALA A 42 14.90 -21.02 -13.79
C ALA A 42 14.29 -20.03 -12.80
N GLU A 43 14.74 -18.77 -12.82
CA GLU A 43 14.19 -17.69 -12.00
C GLU A 43 12.79 -17.32 -12.51
N MET A 44 11.76 -18.00 -11.98
CA MET A 44 10.37 -17.76 -12.40
C MET A 44 9.37 -18.02 -11.28
N ILE A 45 8.33 -17.19 -11.23
CA ILE A 45 7.15 -17.44 -10.41
C ILE A 45 6.29 -18.48 -11.12
N ARG A 46 6.09 -19.63 -10.46
CA ARG A 46 5.25 -20.71 -10.97
C ARG A 46 3.85 -20.56 -10.37
N ILE A 47 2.88 -20.24 -11.21
CA ILE A 47 1.48 -20.13 -10.80
C ILE A 47 0.81 -21.51 -10.85
N ASN A 48 0.10 -21.89 -9.78
CA ASN A 48 -0.68 -23.14 -9.75
C ASN A 48 -2.17 -22.84 -9.94
N THR A 49 -2.68 -23.06 -11.15
CA THR A 49 -4.08 -22.77 -11.52
C THR A 49 -5.09 -23.81 -11.02
N ASN A 50 -4.62 -24.94 -10.49
CA ASN A 50 -5.50 -25.96 -9.91
C ASN A 50 -6.03 -25.57 -8.52
N ILE A 51 -5.38 -24.61 -7.85
CA ILE A 51 -5.80 -24.12 -6.54
C ILE A 51 -6.91 -23.07 -6.72
N LYS A 52 -8.16 -23.47 -6.47
CA LYS A 52 -9.35 -22.62 -6.60
C LYS A 52 -10.51 -23.11 -5.73
N GLY A 53 -11.52 -22.27 -5.58
CA GLY A 53 -12.75 -22.61 -4.88
C GLY A 53 -12.48 -22.89 -3.40
N ASP A 54 -12.90 -24.07 -2.94
CA ASP A 54 -12.89 -24.44 -1.53
C ASP A 54 -11.49 -24.47 -0.91
N LEU A 55 -10.43 -24.64 -1.70
CA LEU A 55 -9.04 -24.60 -1.23
C LEU A 55 -8.55 -23.19 -0.90
N CYS A 56 -9.27 -22.15 -1.31
CA CYS A 56 -8.94 -20.78 -0.94
C CYS A 56 -9.44 -20.46 0.46
N SER A 57 -8.71 -19.62 1.19
CA SER A 57 -9.24 -19.10 2.46
C SER A 57 -10.49 -18.26 2.17
N PRO A 58 -11.57 -18.43 2.96
CA PRO A 58 -12.78 -17.62 2.84
C PRO A 58 -12.52 -16.15 3.20
N VAL A 59 -11.56 -15.89 4.08
CA VAL A 59 -11.04 -14.56 4.38
C VAL A 59 -9.65 -14.45 3.76
N PRO A 60 -9.48 -13.68 2.67
CA PRO A 60 -8.19 -13.46 2.05
C PRO A 60 -7.14 -12.92 3.03
N SER A 61 -5.96 -13.52 3.04
CA SER A 61 -4.81 -12.96 3.75
C SER A 61 -3.94 -12.13 2.80
N ARG A 62 -3.48 -10.96 3.27
CA ARG A 62 -2.48 -10.14 2.55
C ARG A 62 -1.17 -10.89 2.36
N LEU A 63 -0.83 -11.76 3.32
CA LEU A 63 0.43 -12.51 3.37
C LEU A 63 0.39 -13.78 2.50
N GLY A 64 -0.67 -13.98 1.70
CA GLY A 64 -0.83 -15.13 0.84
C GLY A 64 -0.58 -16.46 1.56
N VAL A 65 0.32 -17.28 1.01
CA VAL A 65 0.68 -18.58 1.60
C VAL A 65 1.25 -18.44 3.01
N LEU A 66 2.05 -17.40 3.33
CA LEU A 66 2.56 -17.21 4.69
C LEU A 66 1.43 -16.95 5.71
N GLY A 67 0.31 -16.38 5.25
CA GLY A 67 -0.92 -16.22 6.01
C GLY A 67 -1.83 -17.46 6.02
N GLY A 68 -1.37 -18.60 5.53
CA GLY A 68 -2.15 -19.83 5.40
C GLY A 68 -3.12 -19.83 4.21
N ASP A 69 -2.97 -18.94 3.24
CA ASP A 69 -3.87 -18.85 2.08
C ASP A 69 -3.23 -19.42 0.81
N ALA A 70 -3.64 -20.64 0.44
CA ALA A 70 -3.12 -21.32 -0.74
C ALA A 70 -3.42 -20.60 -2.07
N CYS A 71 -4.42 -19.71 -2.09
CA CYS A 71 -4.80 -18.96 -3.29
C CYS A 71 -4.09 -17.61 -3.42
N GLY A 72 -3.21 -17.26 -2.49
CA GLY A 72 -2.35 -16.07 -2.54
C GLY A 72 -0.94 -16.37 -3.07
N PHE A 73 -0.11 -15.34 -3.15
CA PHE A 73 1.29 -15.40 -3.59
C PHE A 73 2.08 -16.48 -2.82
N PRO A 74 3.00 -17.23 -3.48
CA PRO A 74 3.49 -17.06 -4.87
C PRO A 74 2.70 -17.83 -5.95
N ASN A 75 1.84 -18.79 -5.55
CA ASN A 75 1.11 -19.64 -6.49
C ASN A 75 -0.25 -19.08 -6.92
N GLY A 76 -0.74 -18.12 -6.16
CA GLY A 76 -2.05 -17.50 -6.30
C GLY A 76 -2.16 -16.51 -7.45
N ARG A 77 -3.34 -15.90 -7.55
CA ARG A 77 -3.71 -14.94 -8.61
C ARG A 77 -4.31 -13.64 -8.08
N ARG A 78 -4.18 -13.41 -6.77
CA ARG A 78 -4.88 -12.33 -6.10
C ARG A 78 -4.08 -11.04 -6.25
N LEU A 79 -4.80 -9.96 -6.52
CA LEU A 79 -4.22 -8.63 -6.67
C LEU A 79 -4.01 -7.94 -5.32
N ALA A 80 -4.60 -8.47 -4.26
CA ALA A 80 -4.58 -7.89 -2.92
C ALA A 80 -3.47 -8.47 -2.02
N ASP A 81 -2.63 -9.35 -2.57
CA ASP A 81 -1.51 -9.92 -1.82
C ASP A 81 -0.38 -8.88 -1.74
N ASP A 82 0.22 -8.77 -0.57
CA ASP A 82 1.35 -7.89 -0.33
C ASP A 82 2.65 -8.59 -0.71
N VAL A 83 2.98 -8.57 -2.00
CA VAL A 83 4.13 -9.29 -2.53
C VAL A 83 5.43 -8.80 -1.89
N ILE A 84 5.53 -7.51 -1.59
CA ILE A 84 6.74 -6.92 -1.02
C ILE A 84 6.94 -7.41 0.42
N GLU A 85 5.90 -7.35 1.26
CA GLU A 85 5.95 -7.87 2.62
C GLU A 85 6.24 -9.38 2.63
N ILE A 86 5.57 -10.16 1.78
CA ILE A 86 5.77 -11.60 1.69
C ILE A 86 7.20 -11.95 1.28
N GLU A 87 7.76 -11.31 0.26
CA GLU A 87 9.13 -11.55 -0.19
C GLU A 87 10.14 -11.13 0.87
N LEU A 88 9.92 -10.00 1.56
CA LEU A 88 10.78 -9.55 2.65
C LEU A 88 10.80 -10.56 3.81
N LEU A 89 9.64 -11.10 4.18
CA LEU A 89 9.53 -12.15 5.19
C LEU A 89 10.15 -13.47 4.74
N ALA A 90 10.00 -13.84 3.46
CA ALA A 90 10.65 -15.02 2.89
C ALA A 90 12.18 -14.90 2.91
N VAL A 91 12.73 -13.71 2.61
CA VAL A 91 14.17 -13.44 2.78
C VAL A 91 14.61 -13.55 4.24
N ALA A 92 13.77 -13.10 5.17
CA ALA A 92 14.00 -13.27 6.61
C ALA A 92 13.83 -14.72 7.11
N GLY A 93 13.39 -15.64 6.24
CA GLY A 93 13.29 -17.07 6.51
C GLY A 93 11.92 -17.53 7.01
N ALA A 94 10.85 -16.76 6.80
CA ALA A 94 9.51 -17.11 7.25
C ALA A 94 8.97 -18.44 6.66
N ALA A 95 9.36 -18.82 5.44
CA ALA A 95 8.97 -20.10 4.84
C ALA A 95 10.05 -21.19 4.99
N TYR A 96 11.18 -20.90 5.64
CA TYR A 96 12.33 -21.79 5.71
C TYR A 96 11.99 -23.17 6.29
N ASN A 97 11.30 -23.18 7.43
CA ASN A 97 10.93 -24.41 8.12
C ASN A 97 9.95 -25.26 7.31
N VAL A 98 9.15 -24.63 6.44
CA VAL A 98 8.14 -25.33 5.63
C VAL A 98 8.76 -25.92 4.36
N LEU A 99 9.71 -25.20 3.73
CA LEU A 99 10.23 -25.55 2.40
C LEU A 99 11.54 -26.32 2.41
N ASP A 100 12.39 -26.12 3.42
CA ASP A 100 13.77 -26.60 3.38
C ASP A 100 14.17 -27.36 4.64
N GLY A 101 14.10 -26.69 5.80
CA GLY A 101 14.37 -27.31 7.11
C GLY A 101 15.74 -27.97 7.27
N ARG A 102 16.72 -27.72 6.38
CA ARG A 102 18.08 -28.28 6.42
C ARG A 102 18.87 -27.86 7.67
N ASP A 103 18.62 -26.66 8.17
CA ASP A 103 19.11 -26.11 9.43
C ASP A 103 17.99 -26.24 10.46
N THR A 104 18.09 -27.27 11.31
CA THR A 104 17.10 -27.53 12.34
C THR A 104 17.18 -26.57 13.53
N ASP A 105 18.28 -25.82 13.65
CA ASP A 105 18.48 -24.87 14.74
C ASP A 105 17.91 -23.49 14.39
N PHE A 106 17.67 -23.23 13.09
CA PHE A 106 17.02 -22.01 12.65
C PHE A 106 15.53 -22.00 13.03
N SER A 107 15.11 -20.91 13.67
CA SER A 107 13.70 -20.65 13.93
C SER A 107 13.39 -19.20 13.58
N PHE A 108 12.39 -19.00 12.73
CA PHE A 108 11.92 -17.67 12.38
C PHE A 108 11.34 -16.98 13.61
N ASN A 109 11.81 -15.77 13.90
CA ASN A 109 11.28 -14.96 15.00
C ASN A 109 9.98 -14.25 14.54
N PRO A 110 8.80 -14.57 15.11
CA PRO A 110 7.54 -13.96 14.70
C PRO A 110 7.47 -12.45 14.92
N ALA A 111 8.33 -11.89 15.79
CA ALA A 111 8.41 -10.45 16.00
C ALA A 111 8.81 -9.68 14.73
N PHE A 112 9.45 -10.34 13.76
CA PHE A 112 9.82 -9.71 12.50
C PHE A 112 8.62 -9.44 11.59
N ILE A 113 7.48 -10.13 11.75
CA ILE A 113 6.28 -9.88 10.94
C ILE A 113 5.81 -8.42 11.11
N ALA A 114 5.87 -7.87 12.32
CA ALA A 114 5.45 -6.49 12.59
C ALA A 114 6.53 -5.43 12.28
N VAL A 115 7.75 -5.84 11.95
CA VAL A 115 8.91 -4.95 11.73
C VAL A 115 9.27 -4.89 10.25
N LEU A 116 9.16 -6.02 9.56
CA LEU A 116 9.42 -6.18 8.13
C LEU A 116 8.14 -5.91 7.34
N ASP A 117 7.61 -4.71 7.54
CA ASP A 117 6.39 -4.18 6.92
C ASP A 117 6.75 -2.86 6.22
N ASP A 118 6.20 -2.64 5.02
CA ASP A 118 6.38 -1.39 4.27
C ASP A 118 5.34 -0.32 4.67
N GLY A 119 4.35 -0.71 5.48
CA GLY A 119 3.28 0.13 6.00
C GLY A 119 2.17 0.40 4.99
N LEU A 120 2.14 -0.27 3.83
CA LEU A 120 1.22 -0.04 2.73
C LEU A 120 0.18 -1.14 2.63
N ASP A 121 -0.68 -1.18 3.65
CA ASP A 121 -1.65 -2.23 3.81
C ASP A 121 -2.81 -2.22 2.80
N SER A 122 -3.04 -1.13 2.09
CA SER A 122 -4.20 -1.00 1.21
C SER A 122 -3.96 0.01 0.10
N ASN A 123 -4.61 -0.23 -1.04
CA ASN A 123 -4.61 0.71 -2.15
C ASN A 123 -5.44 1.95 -1.81
N ASP A 124 -4.98 3.13 -2.25
CA ASP A 124 -5.73 4.39 -2.18
C ASP A 124 -7.15 4.28 -2.75
N MET A 125 -7.29 3.48 -3.80
CA MET A 125 -8.56 3.15 -4.45
C MET A 125 -8.73 1.63 -4.47
N GLY A 126 -9.84 1.15 -3.92
CA GLY A 126 -10.13 -0.29 -3.85
C GLY A 126 -10.30 -0.97 -5.22
N PHE A 127 -10.30 -2.31 -5.23
CA PHE A 127 -10.57 -3.08 -6.44
C PHE A 127 -12.02 -2.97 -6.87
N ARG A 128 -12.24 -2.97 -8.20
CA ARG A 128 -13.57 -2.95 -8.81
C ARG A 128 -14.18 -4.35 -8.81
N PRO A 129 -15.51 -4.49 -8.68
CA PRO A 129 -16.18 -5.80 -8.63
C PRO A 129 -16.20 -6.52 -9.99
N GLY A 130 -15.78 -5.86 -11.06
CA GLY A 130 -15.77 -6.39 -12.41
C GLY A 130 -14.60 -5.84 -13.22
N PHE A 131 -14.34 -6.50 -14.35
CA PHE A 131 -13.22 -6.13 -15.21
C PHE A 131 -13.39 -4.71 -15.82
N PRO A 132 -12.33 -3.89 -15.88
CA PRO A 132 -11.01 -4.07 -15.26
C PRO A 132 -11.06 -3.97 -13.73
N TYR A 133 -10.41 -4.91 -13.02
CA TYR A 133 -10.45 -5.03 -11.56
C TYR A 133 -9.63 -3.97 -10.82
N VAL A 134 -8.58 -3.44 -11.44
CA VAL A 134 -7.78 -2.34 -10.89
C VAL A 134 -8.53 -1.03 -11.08
N SER A 135 -8.46 -0.15 -10.07
CA SER A 135 -9.04 1.19 -10.14
C SER A 135 -8.38 2.04 -11.24
N GLN A 136 -9.11 3.04 -11.73
CA GLN A 136 -8.55 3.97 -12.71
C GLN A 136 -7.41 4.79 -12.09
N ALA A 137 -6.45 5.19 -12.91
CA ALA A 137 -5.40 6.10 -12.49
C ALA A 137 -6.01 7.41 -11.94
N GLN A 138 -5.40 7.97 -10.90
CA GLN A 138 -5.76 9.29 -10.43
C GLN A 138 -5.56 10.30 -11.57
N SER A 139 -6.46 11.27 -11.69
CA SER A 139 -6.32 12.34 -12.67
C SER A 139 -5.11 13.20 -12.31
N GLY A 140 -4.18 13.36 -13.26
CA GLY A 140 -3.00 14.21 -13.09
C GLY A 140 -3.31 15.70 -12.98
N GLN A 141 -4.56 16.10 -13.18
CA GLN A 141 -5.03 17.49 -13.08
C GLN A 141 -5.81 17.77 -11.78
N SER A 142 -6.22 16.73 -11.04
CA SER A 142 -7.02 16.87 -9.82
C SER A 142 -6.27 16.43 -8.57
N HIS A 143 -5.07 16.99 -8.35
CA HIS A 143 -4.35 16.83 -7.10
C HIS A 143 -4.43 18.11 -6.27
N PHE A 144 -4.74 17.97 -4.98
CA PHE A 144 -4.46 19.03 -4.02
C PHE A 144 -3.00 18.92 -3.63
N HIS A 145 -2.15 19.86 -4.06
CA HIS A 145 -0.86 20.00 -3.42
C HIS A 145 -1.10 20.38 -1.96
N GLN A 146 -0.56 19.59 -1.02
CA GLN A 146 -0.40 20.02 0.37
C GLN A 146 0.57 21.20 0.38
N ASN A 147 0.06 22.40 0.09
CA ASN A 147 0.85 23.60 0.18
C ASN A 147 0.97 23.95 1.67
N PRO A 148 2.18 24.03 2.24
CA PRO A 148 2.36 24.43 3.64
C PRO A 148 1.73 25.81 3.93
N VAL A 149 1.56 26.67 2.93
CA VAL A 149 0.79 27.92 3.05
C VAL A 149 -0.71 27.66 3.30
N MET A 150 -1.30 26.66 2.65
CA MET A 150 -2.70 26.30 2.89
C MET A 150 -2.89 25.60 4.24
N THR A 151 -1.95 24.73 4.63
CA THR A 151 -2.05 23.94 5.87
C THR A 151 -1.68 24.72 7.13
N TYR A 152 -0.70 25.64 7.06
CA TYR A 152 -0.19 26.36 8.23
C TYR A 152 -0.54 27.86 8.24
N PHE A 153 -0.59 28.55 7.10
CA PHE A 153 -0.80 30.01 7.08
C PHE A 153 -2.28 30.42 7.11
N LEU A 154 -3.19 29.67 6.47
CA LEU A 154 -4.62 30.02 6.47
C LEU A 154 -5.33 29.86 7.82
N PRO A 155 -5.04 28.83 8.66
CA PRO A 155 -5.57 28.78 10.02
C PRO A 155 -5.06 29.93 10.89
N LEU A 156 -3.82 30.39 10.66
CA LEU A 156 -3.23 31.52 11.37
C LEU A 156 -3.94 32.85 11.03
N LEU A 157 -4.23 33.07 9.73
CA LEU A 157 -5.00 34.24 9.26
C LEU A 157 -6.46 34.19 9.70
N ARG A 158 -7.06 33.00 9.81
CA ARG A 158 -8.46 32.84 10.26
C ARG A 158 -8.62 33.09 11.77
N ASN A 159 -7.58 32.85 12.56
CA ASN A 159 -7.55 33.18 14.00
C ASN A 159 -7.15 34.64 14.30
N MET A 160 -6.70 35.39 13.28
CA MET A 160 -6.52 36.84 13.38
C MET A 160 -7.86 37.55 13.12
N SER A 161 -8.69 37.64 14.15
CA SER A 161 -9.89 38.48 14.14
C SER A 161 -9.49 39.95 14.02
N PHE A 162 -9.54 40.53 12.81
CA PHE A 162 -9.50 41.98 12.64
C PHE A 162 -10.87 42.55 13.02
N ASN A 163 -10.96 43.10 14.23
CA ASN A 163 -12.14 43.82 14.70
C ASN A 163 -12.17 45.20 14.03
N VAL A 164 -13.10 45.42 13.11
CA VAL A 164 -13.23 46.68 12.33
C VAL A 164 -13.93 47.78 13.15
N GLN A 165 -14.29 47.53 14.41
CA GLN A 165 -15.12 48.44 15.21
C GLN A 165 -14.38 49.40 16.15
N GLU A 166 -13.04 49.40 16.17
CA GLU A 166 -12.24 50.36 16.99
C GLU A 166 -11.27 51.23 16.17
N LEU A 167 -11.61 51.58 14.93
CA LEU A 167 -10.86 52.64 14.22
C LEU A 167 -11.47 54.01 14.57
N PRO A 168 -10.75 54.92 15.27
CA PRO A 168 -11.25 56.25 15.54
C PRO A 168 -10.95 57.12 14.31
N ILE A 169 -11.79 57.08 13.27
CA ILE A 169 -11.65 58.02 12.16
C ILE A 169 -13.01 58.65 11.85
N ARG A 170 -13.28 59.77 12.54
CA ARG A 170 -14.19 60.81 12.03
C ARG A 170 -13.67 61.24 10.66
N VAL A 171 -14.56 61.27 9.67
CA VAL A 171 -14.33 61.98 8.42
C VAL A 171 -14.22 63.47 8.75
N GLN A 172 -13.01 64.02 8.68
CA GLN A 172 -12.78 65.45 8.69
C GLN A 172 -11.92 65.81 7.48
N ASP A 173 -12.50 66.61 6.61
CA ASP A 173 -11.96 67.02 5.32
C ASP A 173 -10.60 67.74 5.47
N LYS A 174 -9.53 67.15 4.92
CA LYS A 174 -8.31 67.79 4.37
C LYS A 174 -7.33 66.72 3.81
N PRO A 175 -6.50 67.06 2.81
CA PRO A 175 -5.91 66.06 1.92
C PRO A 175 -4.61 65.45 2.45
N LEU A 176 -4.40 64.20 2.02
CA LEU A 176 -3.12 63.52 1.87
C LEU A 176 -2.34 63.19 3.17
N GLN A 177 -2.36 61.92 3.58
CA GLN A 177 -1.21 60.99 3.58
C GLN A 177 -1.57 59.70 4.37
N THR A 178 -0.95 58.58 3.98
CA THR A 178 -0.92 57.25 4.64
C THR A 178 -2.04 56.24 4.32
N ALA A 179 -2.09 55.79 3.07
CA ALA A 179 -2.59 54.46 2.70
C ALA A 179 -1.42 53.62 2.18
N GLY A 180 -0.77 52.85 3.06
CA GLY A 180 0.42 52.10 2.71
C GLY A 180 0.64 50.91 3.63
N ALA A 181 -0.03 49.79 3.35
CA ALA A 181 0.44 48.44 3.69
C ALA A 181 -0.54 47.34 3.21
N GLY A 182 -1.86 47.55 3.31
CA GLY A 182 -2.84 46.49 3.04
C GLY A 182 -3.14 46.21 1.56
N ALA A 183 -3.11 47.25 0.72
CA ALA A 183 -3.50 47.12 -0.69
C ALA A 183 -2.43 46.45 -1.57
N LEU A 184 -1.16 46.42 -1.15
CA LEU A 184 -0.05 45.91 -1.95
C LEU A 184 0.02 44.37 -2.01
N LEU A 185 -0.58 43.67 -1.04
CA LEU A 185 -0.56 42.20 -1.00
C LEU A 185 -1.72 41.53 -1.75
N LEU A 186 -2.79 42.26 -2.04
CA LEU A 186 -3.97 41.71 -2.76
C LEU A 186 -3.84 41.79 -4.28
N LEU A 187 -3.09 42.77 -4.80
CA LEU A 187 -2.90 42.97 -6.23
C LEU A 187 -2.17 41.80 -6.95
N PRO A 188 -1.11 41.17 -6.39
CA PRO A 188 -0.47 40.03 -7.03
C PRO A 188 -1.38 38.79 -7.06
N ALA A 189 -2.15 38.56 -5.99
CA ALA A 189 -3.06 37.43 -5.89
C ALA A 189 -4.22 37.53 -6.90
N LEU A 190 -4.79 38.72 -7.07
CA LEU A 190 -5.83 38.98 -8.07
C LEU A 190 -5.31 38.88 -9.50
N ALA A 191 -4.10 39.37 -9.77
CA ALA A 191 -3.45 39.24 -11.08
C ALA A 191 -3.17 37.76 -11.45
N TRP A 192 -2.79 36.94 -10.46
CA TRP A 192 -2.57 35.50 -10.65
C TRP A 192 -3.87 34.75 -10.96
N VAL A 193 -4.97 35.07 -10.26
CA VAL A 193 -6.30 34.49 -10.52
C VAL A 193 -6.84 34.89 -11.90
N ALA A 194 -6.61 36.13 -12.33
CA ALA A 194 -7.05 36.59 -13.65
C ALA A 194 -6.33 35.88 -14.81
N ARG A 195 -5.04 35.57 -14.66
CA ARG A 195 -4.25 34.85 -15.69
C ARG A 195 -4.74 33.43 -15.94
N ARG A 196 -5.17 32.71 -14.90
CA ARG A 196 -5.63 31.31 -15.01
C ARG A 196 -6.98 31.11 -15.69
N ARG A 197 -7.68 32.19 -16.07
CA ARG A 197 -8.97 32.11 -16.77
C ARG A 197 -8.85 32.27 -18.29
N GLN A 198 -7.65 32.53 -18.81
CA GLN A 198 -7.42 32.78 -20.24
C GLN A 198 -6.67 31.65 -20.97
N ASP A 199 -6.17 30.65 -20.24
CA ASP A 199 -5.59 29.41 -20.76
C ASP A 199 -6.48 28.22 -20.37
#